data_AF-A0A528TVG6-F1
#
_entry.id   AF-A0A528TVG6-F1
#
_cell.length_a   1.000
_cell.length_b   1.000
_cell.length_c   1.000
_cell.angle_alpha   90.00
_cell.angle_beta   90.00
_cell.angle_gamma   90.00
#
_symmetry.space_group_name_H-M   'P 1'
#
loop_
_entity.id
_entity.type
_entity.pdbx_description
1 polymer ?
#
loop_
_entity_poly.entity_id
_entity_poly.type
_entity_poly.pdbx_seq_one_letter_code
_entity_poly.pdbx_strand_id
1 'polypeptide(L)'
;YSLFIANNVMQLDARRATPAVLNNDGLDYVPTNKHILFGHHFAAIAGAGPLVGPVLAAQMGYLPGTLWLIAGVVLAGAVQDFMVLFLSTRRNGRSLGDMVREEMGRIPGTIALFGCFLIMIIILAVLALIVVKALAESPWGIFTVMATIPIAMFMGIYMRYIRPGRIGEISIIGVLLLLGSIWLGGQIAADPVWAKAFTFTGIQITWMLIGYGFVAAVLPVWLILAPRDYLSTFLKIGTIVALAIGILITMPELKMPALTQFTNGMGPVWK
;
A
#
# COMPACT_ATOMS: atom_id res chain seq x y z
N TYR A 1 -2.46 22.83 9.61
CA TYR A 1 -3.47 22.73 8.54
C TYR A 1 -4.40 21.53 8.74
N SER A 2 -3.90 20.32 9.04
CA SER A 2 -4.73 19.11 9.23
C SER A 2 -5.82 19.27 10.30
N LEU A 3 -5.49 19.86 11.46
CA LEU A 3 -6.47 20.18 12.52
C LEU A 3 -7.53 21.18 12.06
N PHE A 4 -7.19 22.13 11.19
CA PHE A 4 -8.16 23.07 10.62
C PHE A 4 -9.16 22.34 9.74
N ILE A 5 -8.70 21.42 8.88
CA ILE A 5 -9.58 20.62 8.02
C ILE A 5 -10.45 19.71 8.89
N ALA A 6 -9.88 19.04 9.90
CA ALA A 6 -10.62 18.16 10.79
C ALA A 6 -11.72 18.90 11.58
N ASN A 7 -11.40 20.05 12.17
CA ASN A 7 -12.33 20.74 13.07
C ASN A 7 -13.27 21.70 12.35
N ASN A 8 -12.79 22.48 11.39
CA ASN A 8 -13.58 23.54 10.76
C ASN A 8 -14.27 23.10 9.46
N VAL A 9 -13.62 22.25 8.65
CA VAL A 9 -14.18 21.80 7.36
C VAL A 9 -15.02 20.54 7.56
N MET A 10 -14.42 19.50 8.12
CA MET A 10 -15.07 18.21 8.30
C MET A 10 -15.86 18.11 9.60
N GLN A 11 -15.57 18.90 10.63
CA GLN A 11 -16.25 18.86 11.92
C GLN A 11 -16.32 17.42 12.47
N LEU A 12 -15.14 16.85 12.77
CA LEU A 12 -15.05 15.50 13.32
C LEU A 12 -15.71 15.42 14.70
N ASP A 13 -16.58 14.42 14.87
CA ASP A 13 -17.21 14.11 16.15
C ASP A 13 -16.79 12.72 16.62
N ALA A 14 -16.09 12.66 17.76
CA ALA A 14 -15.65 11.40 18.37
C ALA A 14 -16.81 10.53 18.90
N ARG A 15 -18.01 11.10 19.07
CA ARG A 15 -19.20 10.37 19.55
C ARG A 15 -19.95 9.66 18.43
N ARG A 16 -19.64 9.97 17.18
CA ARG A 16 -20.31 9.36 16.02
C ARG A 16 -19.73 7.97 15.75
N ALA A 17 -20.54 6.95 15.92
CA ALA A 17 -20.17 5.58 15.56
C ALA A 17 -19.92 5.47 14.04
N THR A 18 -18.87 4.75 13.67
CA THR A 18 -18.56 4.45 12.26
C THR A 18 -19.45 3.32 11.74
N PRO A 19 -19.64 3.21 10.41
CA PRO A 19 -20.39 2.10 9.81
C PRO A 19 -19.90 0.71 10.25
N ALA A 20 -18.58 0.58 10.50
CA ALA A 20 -17.98 -0.65 11.01
C ALA A 20 -18.55 -1.09 12.37
N VAL A 21 -18.96 -0.14 13.23
CA VAL A 21 -19.57 -0.42 14.54
C VAL A 21 -21.08 -0.61 14.40
N LEU A 22 -21.73 0.16 13.54
CA LEU A 22 -23.19 0.14 13.36
C LEU A 22 -23.68 -1.11 12.61
N ASN A 23 -22.99 -1.50 11.54
CA ASN A 23 -23.41 -2.56 10.62
C ASN A 23 -22.56 -3.84 10.77
N ASN A 24 -21.94 -4.06 11.94
CA ASN A 24 -20.95 -5.11 12.20
C ASN A 24 -21.41 -6.52 11.79
N ASP A 25 -21.11 -6.92 10.55
CA ASP A 25 -21.56 -8.16 9.91
C ASP A 25 -20.47 -9.24 9.90
N GLY A 26 -19.24 -8.90 10.30
CA GLY A 26 -18.10 -9.83 10.29
C GLY A 26 -17.49 -10.07 8.90
N LEU A 27 -18.03 -9.44 7.86
CA LEU A 27 -17.61 -9.56 6.46
C LEU A 27 -17.18 -8.20 5.90
N ASP A 28 -18.13 -7.32 5.59
CA ASP A 28 -17.88 -5.99 5.01
C ASP A 28 -17.62 -4.93 6.09
N TYR A 29 -18.24 -5.08 7.25
CA TYR A 29 -18.14 -4.17 8.39
C TYR A 29 -17.58 -4.91 9.60
N VAL A 30 -16.32 -4.64 9.90
CA VAL A 30 -15.64 -5.25 11.06
C VAL A 30 -14.92 -4.18 11.87
N PRO A 31 -15.28 -3.99 13.16
CA PRO A 31 -14.52 -3.14 14.07
C PRO A 31 -13.07 -3.63 14.16
N THR A 32 -12.16 -2.82 13.63
CA THR A 32 -10.72 -3.13 13.59
C THR A 32 -9.97 -2.14 14.46
N ASN A 33 -8.90 -2.58 15.11
CA ASN A 33 -8.09 -1.69 15.93
C ASN A 33 -7.40 -0.62 15.08
N LYS A 34 -7.35 0.61 15.59
CA LYS A 34 -6.73 1.78 14.93
C LYS A 34 -5.31 1.55 14.42
N HIS A 35 -4.49 0.76 15.11
CA HIS A 35 -3.10 0.52 14.70
C HIS A 35 -2.98 -0.40 13.49
N ILE A 36 -3.86 -1.40 13.41
CA ILE A 36 -3.94 -2.31 12.27
C ILE A 36 -4.54 -1.56 11.08
N LEU A 37 -5.62 -0.81 11.31
CA LEU A 37 -6.25 0.02 10.29
C LEU A 37 -5.28 1.05 9.72
N PHE A 38 -4.48 1.70 10.58
CA PHE A 38 -3.43 2.61 10.16
C PHE A 38 -2.39 1.91 9.28
N GLY A 39 -1.90 0.73 9.69
CA GLY A 39 -0.95 -0.03 8.88
C GLY A 39 -1.55 -0.47 7.54
N HIS A 40 -2.81 -0.88 7.53
CA HIS A 40 -3.51 -1.23 6.29
C HIS A 40 -3.59 -0.04 5.32
N HIS A 41 -4.03 1.14 5.79
CA HIS A 41 -4.05 2.36 4.96
C HIS A 41 -2.66 2.82 4.54
N PHE A 42 -1.67 2.77 5.45
CA PHE A 42 -0.30 3.14 5.14
C PHE A 42 0.28 2.24 4.05
N ALA A 43 0.11 0.93 4.18
CA ALA A 43 0.59 -0.02 3.18
C ALA A 43 -0.09 0.16 1.82
N ALA A 44 -1.38 0.50 1.79
CA ALA A 44 -2.15 0.75 0.58
C ALA A 44 -1.65 2.00 -0.19
N ILE A 45 -1.27 3.07 0.52
CA ILE A 45 -0.73 4.29 -0.11
C ILE A 45 0.76 4.13 -0.46
N ALA A 46 1.52 3.40 0.35
CA ALA A 46 2.94 3.13 0.15
C ALA A 46 3.19 2.08 -0.96
N GLY A 47 2.64 2.34 -2.16
CA GLY A 47 2.78 1.50 -3.36
C GLY A 47 3.98 1.88 -4.24
N ALA A 48 3.95 1.43 -5.50
CA ALA A 48 5.01 1.72 -6.46
C ALA A 48 5.03 3.19 -6.93
N GLY A 49 3.90 3.91 -6.82
CA GLY A 49 3.81 5.34 -7.19
C GLY A 49 4.82 6.21 -6.43
N PRO A 50 4.86 6.16 -5.09
CA PRO A 50 5.88 6.84 -4.28
C PRO A 50 7.33 6.40 -4.52
N LEU A 51 7.59 5.27 -5.20
CA LEU A 51 8.93 4.83 -5.57
C LEU A 51 9.35 5.39 -6.94
N VAL A 52 8.48 5.26 -7.93
CA VAL A 52 8.77 5.67 -9.32
C VAL A 52 8.70 7.19 -9.48
N GLY A 53 7.76 7.85 -8.81
CA GLY A 53 7.55 9.30 -8.89
C GLY A 53 8.81 10.11 -8.54
N PRO A 54 9.43 9.91 -7.36
CA PRO A 54 10.67 10.59 -7.01
C PRO A 54 11.83 10.30 -7.94
N VAL A 55 11.95 9.06 -8.45
CA VAL A 55 13.03 8.69 -9.38
C VAL A 55 12.87 9.44 -10.71
N LEU A 56 11.64 9.57 -11.22
CA LEU A 56 11.36 10.38 -12.40
C LEU A 56 11.55 11.88 -12.13
N ALA A 57 11.12 12.36 -10.96
CA ALA A 57 11.27 13.76 -10.58
C ALA A 57 12.73 14.17 -10.38
N ALA A 58 13.57 13.25 -9.89
CA ALA A 58 14.99 13.46 -9.71
C ALA A 58 15.68 13.84 -11.04
N GLN A 59 15.14 13.46 -12.20
CA GLN A 59 15.70 13.90 -13.49
C GLN A 59 15.79 15.43 -13.61
N MET A 60 14.92 16.19 -12.92
CA MET A 60 14.93 17.66 -12.87
C MET A 60 15.84 18.25 -11.77
N GLY A 61 16.60 17.40 -11.06
CA GLY A 61 17.33 17.75 -9.84
C GLY A 61 16.58 17.35 -8.58
N TYR A 62 17.28 17.33 -7.44
CA TYR A 62 16.64 16.92 -6.17
C TYR A 62 15.66 17.98 -5.65
N LEU A 63 15.86 19.27 -5.98
CA LEU A 63 15.10 20.37 -5.39
C LEU A 63 13.63 20.40 -5.86
N PRO A 64 13.30 20.36 -7.17
CA PRO A 64 11.91 20.38 -7.63
C PRO A 64 11.13 19.15 -7.16
N GLY A 65 11.76 17.97 -7.20
CA GLY A 65 11.16 16.73 -6.71
C GLY A 65 10.86 16.79 -5.21
N THR A 66 11.81 17.28 -4.40
CA THR A 66 11.62 17.42 -2.95
C THR A 66 10.51 18.42 -2.62
N LEU A 67 10.49 19.57 -3.29
CA LEU A 67 9.44 20.59 -3.09
C LEU A 67 8.06 20.05 -3.45
N TRP A 68 7.94 19.35 -4.57
CA TRP A 68 6.67 18.73 -4.98
C TRP A 68 6.24 17.62 -4.01
N LEU A 69 7.18 16.80 -3.53
CA LEU A 69 6.87 15.77 -2.54
C LEU A 69 6.36 16.37 -1.23
N ILE A 70 6.98 17.45 -0.75
CA ILE A 70 6.53 18.10 0.48
C ILE A 70 5.21 18.83 0.26
N ALA A 71 5.16 19.76 -0.70
CA ALA A 71 3.98 20.61 -0.90
C ALA A 71 2.80 19.85 -1.49
N GLY A 72 3.03 19.01 -2.50
CA GLY A 72 2.00 18.25 -3.19
C GLY A 72 1.35 17.19 -2.30
N VAL A 73 2.15 16.43 -1.53
CA VAL A 73 1.59 15.44 -0.59
C VAL A 73 0.82 16.13 0.53
N VAL A 74 1.35 17.23 1.08
CA VAL A 74 0.71 17.92 2.23
C VAL A 74 -0.57 18.64 1.83
N LEU A 75 -0.57 19.36 0.71
CA LEU A 75 -1.68 20.24 0.31
C LEU A 75 -2.70 19.56 -0.58
N ALA A 76 -2.29 18.66 -1.47
CA ALA A 76 -3.19 17.98 -2.40
C ALA A 76 -3.52 16.57 -1.92
N GLY A 77 -2.50 15.69 -1.80
CA GLY A 77 -2.72 14.26 -1.54
C GLY A 77 -3.38 13.99 -0.20
N ALA A 78 -2.77 14.42 0.90
CA ALA A 78 -3.28 14.18 2.26
C ALA A 78 -4.66 14.83 2.49
N VAL A 79 -4.91 15.99 1.86
CA VAL A 79 -6.21 16.66 1.95
C VAL A 79 -7.27 15.88 1.18
N GLN A 80 -6.98 15.48 -0.06
CA GLN A 80 -7.87 14.68 -0.88
C GLN A 80 -8.24 13.37 -0.19
N ASP A 81 -7.25 12.59 0.25
CA ASP A 81 -7.47 11.27 0.86
C ASP A 81 -8.29 11.40 2.15
N PHE A 82 -7.97 12.39 2.99
CA PHE A 82 -8.72 12.67 4.21
C PHE A 82 -10.19 13.01 3.89
N MET A 83 -10.44 13.94 2.97
CA MET A 83 -11.78 14.36 2.61
C MET A 83 -12.61 13.19 2.05
N VAL A 84 -12.04 12.42 1.11
CA VAL A 84 -12.73 11.28 0.48
C VAL A 84 -13.05 10.18 1.50
N LEU A 85 -12.10 9.85 2.40
CA LEU A 85 -12.32 8.85 3.45
C LEU A 85 -13.48 9.26 4.37
N PHE A 86 -13.51 10.52 4.82
CA PHE A 86 -14.57 11.00 5.70
C PHE A 86 -15.92 11.14 5.00
N LEU A 87 -15.95 11.50 3.72
CA LEU A 87 -17.19 11.51 2.93
C LEU A 87 -17.75 10.10 2.75
N SER A 88 -16.91 9.12 2.40
CA SER A 88 -17.32 7.72 2.24
C SER A 88 -17.82 7.12 3.55
N THR A 89 -17.11 7.32 4.68
CA THR A 89 -17.56 6.80 6.00
C THR A 89 -18.90 7.38 6.44
N ARG A 90 -19.22 8.64 6.08
CA ARG A 90 -20.54 9.24 6.37
C ARG A 90 -21.68 8.64 5.54
N ARG A 91 -21.35 8.04 4.39
CA ARG A 91 -22.29 7.38 3.48
C ARG A 91 -22.18 5.85 3.55
N ASN A 92 -21.92 5.29 4.74
CA ASN A 92 -21.79 3.85 4.95
C ASN A 92 -20.72 3.19 4.05
N GLY A 93 -19.56 3.82 3.87
CA GLY A 93 -18.44 3.21 3.14
C GLY A 93 -18.67 3.06 1.62
N ARG A 94 -19.60 3.82 1.03
CA ARG A 94 -19.89 3.76 -0.41
C ARG A 94 -18.70 4.17 -1.27
N SER A 95 -18.63 3.59 -2.47
CA SER A 95 -17.60 3.92 -3.47
C SER A 95 -17.77 5.34 -4.01
N LEU A 96 -16.71 5.94 -4.53
CA LEU A 96 -16.76 7.26 -5.17
C LEU A 96 -17.81 7.33 -6.28
N GLY A 97 -17.91 6.29 -7.12
CA GLY A 97 -18.89 6.25 -8.21
C GLY A 97 -20.34 6.19 -7.70
N ASP A 98 -20.59 5.46 -6.61
CA ASP A 98 -21.93 5.43 -5.98
C ASP A 98 -22.29 6.77 -5.36
N MET A 99 -21.32 7.47 -4.76
CA MET A 99 -21.54 8.82 -4.21
C MET A 99 -21.87 9.82 -5.32
N VAL A 100 -21.19 9.76 -6.47
CA VAL A 100 -21.53 10.60 -7.63
C VAL A 100 -22.93 10.29 -8.15
N ARG A 101 -23.33 9.02 -8.15
CA ARG A 101 -24.66 8.59 -8.57
C ARG A 101 -25.78 9.13 -7.68
N GLU A 102 -25.55 9.19 -6.38
CA GLU A 102 -26.51 9.76 -5.42
C GLU A 102 -26.71 11.26 -5.60
N GLU A 103 -25.62 12.00 -5.85
CA GLU A 103 -25.67 13.47 -5.93
C GLU A 103 -26.09 13.99 -7.30
N MET A 104 -25.58 13.40 -8.38
CA MET A 104 -25.77 13.90 -9.75
C MET A 104 -26.80 13.10 -10.55
N GLY A 105 -27.29 11.99 -9.99
CA GLY A 105 -28.25 11.10 -10.64
C GLY A 105 -27.61 9.97 -11.45
N ARG A 106 -28.47 9.15 -12.07
CA ARG A 106 -28.09 7.84 -12.63
C ARG A 106 -27.11 7.91 -13.79
N ILE A 107 -27.28 8.87 -14.71
CA ILE A 107 -26.44 9.02 -15.91
C ILE A 107 -25.00 9.38 -15.53
N PRO A 108 -24.73 10.51 -14.84
CA PRO A 108 -23.36 10.86 -14.43
C PRO A 108 -22.75 9.85 -13.47
N GLY A 109 -23.55 9.26 -12.57
CA GLY A 109 -23.08 8.17 -11.70
C GLY A 109 -22.59 6.94 -12.46
N THR A 110 -23.29 6.53 -13.52
CA THR A 110 -22.88 5.37 -14.34
C THR A 110 -21.60 5.67 -15.10
N ILE A 111 -21.45 6.88 -15.65
CA ILE A 111 -20.23 7.33 -16.31
C ILE A 111 -19.06 7.35 -15.32
N ALA A 112 -19.27 7.87 -14.11
CA ALA A 112 -18.25 7.92 -13.07
C ALA A 112 -17.83 6.51 -12.63
N LEU A 113 -18.77 5.59 -12.42
CA LEU A 113 -18.48 4.19 -12.09
C LEU A 113 -17.66 3.51 -13.19
N PHE A 114 -18.06 3.67 -14.46
CA PHE A 114 -17.32 3.10 -15.59
C PHE A 114 -15.92 3.71 -15.74
N GLY A 115 -15.79 5.02 -15.59
CA GLY A 115 -14.51 5.72 -15.60
C GLY A 115 -13.58 5.27 -14.47
N CYS A 116 -14.10 5.17 -13.24
CA CYS A 116 -13.36 4.63 -12.11
C CYS A 116 -12.89 3.20 -12.37
N PHE A 117 -13.76 2.35 -12.92
CA PHE A 117 -13.43 0.98 -13.27
C PHE A 117 -12.28 0.90 -14.31
N LEU A 118 -12.34 1.70 -15.37
CA LEU A 118 -11.27 1.75 -16.38
C LEU A 118 -9.94 2.22 -15.77
N ILE A 119 -9.97 3.27 -14.94
CA ILE A 119 -8.77 3.78 -14.26
C ILE A 119 -8.19 2.70 -13.33
N MET A 120 -9.03 1.97 -12.60
CA MET A 120 -8.59 0.86 -11.75
C MET A 120 -7.91 -0.25 -12.56
N ILE A 121 -8.41 -0.60 -13.74
CA ILE A 121 -7.75 -1.58 -14.63
C ILE A 121 -6.35 -1.10 -15.02
N ILE A 122 -6.22 0.16 -15.44
CA ILE A 122 -4.94 0.72 -15.87
C ILE A 122 -3.93 0.71 -14.70
N ILE A 123 -4.35 1.16 -13.52
CA ILE A 123 -3.48 1.19 -12.34
C ILE A 123 -3.07 -0.22 -11.94
N LEU A 124 -4.01 -1.17 -11.90
CA LEU A 124 -3.72 -2.57 -11.59
C LEU A 124 -2.75 -3.18 -12.59
N ALA A 125 -2.89 -2.90 -13.88
CA ALA A 125 -2.00 -3.40 -14.92
C ALA A 125 -0.56 -2.87 -14.75
N VAL A 126 -0.40 -1.57 -14.49
CA VAL A 126 0.92 -0.96 -14.26
C VAL A 126 1.56 -1.51 -12.99
N LEU A 127 0.81 -1.62 -11.90
CA LEU A 127 1.32 -2.17 -10.65
C LEU A 127 1.70 -3.65 -10.78
N ALA A 128 0.86 -4.45 -11.45
CA ALA A 128 1.14 -5.85 -11.73
C ALA A 128 2.43 -6.01 -12.55
N LEU A 129 2.62 -5.18 -13.58
CA LEU A 129 3.85 -5.18 -14.38
C LEU A 129 5.10 -4.93 -13.52
N ILE A 130 5.04 -3.96 -12.61
CA ILE A 130 6.18 -3.65 -11.70
C ILE A 130 6.48 -4.85 -10.79
N VAL A 131 5.45 -5.49 -10.22
CA VAL A 131 5.62 -6.67 -9.36
C VAL A 131 6.19 -7.86 -10.15
N VAL A 132 5.65 -8.14 -11.34
CA VAL A 132 6.12 -9.22 -12.19
C VAL A 132 7.58 -9.01 -12.57
N LYS A 133 7.98 -7.81 -12.96
CA LYS A 133 9.37 -7.50 -13.29
C LYS A 133 10.30 -7.59 -12.08
N ALA A 134 9.83 -7.19 -10.90
CA ALA A 134 10.64 -7.25 -9.67
C ALA A 134 10.84 -8.69 -9.15
N LEU A 135 9.91 -9.60 -9.44
CA LEU A 135 9.93 -10.97 -8.94
C LEU A 135 10.36 -12.01 -9.99
N ALA A 136 10.31 -11.67 -11.28
CA ALA A 136 10.79 -12.55 -12.35
C ALA A 136 12.26 -12.91 -12.09
N GLU A 137 12.56 -14.20 -12.20
CA GLU A 137 13.92 -14.75 -12.01
C GLU A 137 14.53 -14.49 -10.61
N SER A 138 13.71 -14.13 -9.61
CA SER A 138 14.14 -13.89 -8.23
C SER A 138 13.54 -14.90 -7.25
N PRO A 139 14.22 -16.03 -6.98
CA PRO A 139 13.78 -17.03 -6.01
C PRO A 139 13.59 -16.44 -4.61
N TRP A 140 14.49 -15.55 -4.22
CA TRP A 140 14.45 -14.86 -2.93
C TRP A 140 13.17 -14.05 -2.76
N GLY A 141 12.81 -13.26 -3.78
CA GLY A 141 11.62 -12.42 -3.78
C GLY A 141 10.34 -13.26 -3.77
N ILE A 142 10.24 -14.26 -4.65
CA ILE A 142 9.05 -15.11 -4.73
C ILE A 142 8.81 -15.88 -3.44
N PHE A 143 9.84 -16.52 -2.88
CA PHE A 143 9.70 -17.26 -1.64
C PHE A 143 9.23 -16.35 -0.50
N THR A 144 9.86 -15.19 -0.35
CA THR A 144 9.51 -14.23 0.71
C THR A 144 8.05 -13.77 0.58
N VAL A 145 7.60 -13.43 -0.64
CA VAL A 145 6.21 -13.02 -0.90
C VAL A 145 5.24 -14.15 -0.63
N MET A 146 5.53 -15.37 -1.08
CA MET A 146 4.69 -16.55 -0.81
C MET A 146 4.58 -16.84 0.67
N ALA A 147 5.69 -16.75 1.42
CA ALA A 147 5.71 -16.95 2.86
C ALA A 147 4.88 -15.90 3.61
N THR A 148 4.70 -14.70 3.08
CA THR A 148 3.82 -13.70 3.72
C THR A 148 2.35 -14.10 3.76
N ILE A 149 1.87 -14.94 2.85
CA ILE A 149 0.47 -15.39 2.79
C ILE A 149 0.09 -16.23 4.02
N PRO A 150 0.79 -17.34 4.35
CA PRO A 150 0.49 -18.11 5.56
C PRO A 150 0.77 -17.33 6.84
N ILE A 151 1.79 -16.47 6.86
CA ILE A 151 2.04 -15.59 8.02
C ILE A 151 0.85 -14.64 8.23
N ALA A 152 0.34 -14.01 7.17
CA ALA A 152 -0.81 -13.12 7.25
C ALA A 152 -2.09 -13.87 7.69
N MET A 153 -2.35 -15.06 7.13
CA MET A 153 -3.48 -15.88 7.56
C MET A 153 -3.39 -16.26 9.04
N PHE A 154 -2.20 -16.65 9.50
CA PHE A 154 -1.94 -16.93 10.92
C PHE A 154 -2.20 -15.69 11.77
N MET A 155 -1.71 -14.53 11.37
CA MET A 155 -1.95 -13.26 12.07
C MET A 155 -3.44 -12.91 12.12
N GLY A 156 -4.18 -13.06 11.02
CA GLY A 156 -5.62 -12.81 10.96
C GLY A 156 -6.41 -13.72 11.91
N ILE A 157 -6.14 -15.03 11.88
CA ILE A 157 -6.77 -16.02 12.77
C ILE A 157 -6.41 -15.76 14.23
N TYR A 158 -5.13 -15.47 14.52
CA TYR A 158 -4.65 -15.21 15.87
C TYR A 158 -5.34 -14.01 16.50
N MET A 159 -5.45 -12.91 15.74
CA MET A 159 -6.11 -11.69 16.18
C MET A 159 -7.62 -11.86 16.38
N ARG A 160 -8.27 -12.74 15.61
CA ARG A 160 -9.72 -12.95 15.67
C ARG A 160 -10.14 -13.94 16.76
N TYR A 161 -9.47 -15.09 16.86
CA TYR A 161 -9.94 -16.22 17.68
C TYR A 161 -9.05 -16.55 18.88
N ILE A 162 -7.73 -16.38 18.78
CA ILE A 162 -6.80 -16.88 19.81
C ILE A 162 -6.64 -15.86 20.94
N ARG A 163 -6.27 -14.62 20.61
CA ARG A 163 -6.07 -13.54 21.60
C ARG A 163 -6.53 -12.18 21.07
N PRO A 164 -7.85 -11.94 21.04
CA PRO A 164 -8.38 -10.63 20.64
C PRO A 164 -7.83 -9.53 21.55
N GLY A 165 -7.30 -8.47 20.94
CA GLY A 165 -6.81 -7.26 21.64
C GLY A 165 -5.31 -7.21 21.94
N ARG A 166 -4.55 -8.32 21.84
CA ARG A 166 -3.10 -8.32 22.08
C ARG A 166 -2.27 -8.12 20.81
N ILE A 167 -2.37 -6.92 20.24
CA ILE A 167 -1.75 -6.59 18.95
C ILE A 167 -0.22 -6.59 19.02
N GLY A 168 0.36 -6.25 20.18
CA GLY A 168 1.82 -6.27 20.37
C GLY A 168 2.44 -7.65 20.21
N GLU A 169 1.83 -8.70 20.79
CA GLU A 169 2.33 -10.09 20.72
C GLU A 169 2.41 -10.55 19.26
N ILE A 170 1.32 -10.36 18.50
CA ILE A 170 1.25 -10.79 17.10
C ILE A 170 2.09 -9.93 16.17
N SER A 171 2.33 -8.66 16.51
CA SER A 171 3.26 -7.80 15.75
C SER A 171 4.69 -8.32 15.87
N ILE A 172 5.13 -8.66 17.08
CA ILE A 172 6.47 -9.22 17.32
C ILE A 172 6.62 -10.55 16.60
N ILE A 173 5.64 -11.46 16.75
CA ILE A 173 5.65 -12.76 16.08
C ILE A 173 5.66 -12.58 14.55
N GLY A 174 4.82 -11.71 14.01
CA GLY A 174 4.75 -11.42 12.58
C GLY A 174 6.09 -10.89 12.04
N VAL A 175 6.71 -9.93 12.73
CA VAL A 175 8.02 -9.38 12.34
C VAL A 175 9.11 -10.45 12.40
N LEU A 176 9.15 -11.28 13.45
CA LEU A 176 10.11 -12.38 13.56
C LEU A 176 9.93 -13.41 12.44
N LEU A 177 8.69 -13.78 12.12
CA LEU A 177 8.38 -14.70 11.03
C LEU A 177 8.75 -14.10 9.66
N LEU A 178 8.56 -12.80 9.48
CA LEU A 178 8.93 -12.09 8.25
C LEU A 178 10.45 -12.00 8.09
N LEU A 179 11.19 -11.65 9.15
CA LEU A 179 12.65 -11.66 9.11
C LEU A 179 13.19 -13.07 8.88
N GLY A 180 12.56 -14.07 9.52
CA GLY A 180 12.84 -15.48 9.28
C GLY A 180 12.57 -15.89 7.84
N SER A 181 11.47 -15.43 7.21
CA SER A 181 11.18 -15.75 5.81
C SER A 181 12.17 -15.09 4.84
N ILE A 182 12.60 -13.86 5.12
CA ILE A 182 13.64 -13.16 4.34
C ILE A 182 14.97 -13.92 4.42
N TRP A 183 15.36 -14.36 5.62
CA TRP A 183 16.59 -15.12 5.83
C TRP A 183 16.54 -16.50 5.16
N LEU A 184 15.44 -17.24 5.36
CA LEU A 184 15.21 -18.54 4.71
C LEU A 184 15.16 -18.41 3.19
N GLY A 185 14.55 -17.34 2.67
CA GLY A 185 14.55 -17.05 1.25
C GLY A 185 15.98 -16.92 0.71
N GLY A 186 16.90 -16.33 1.48
CA GLY A 186 18.30 -16.18 1.09
C GLY A 186 19.00 -17.55 0.97
N GLN A 187 18.71 -18.45 1.91
CA GLN A 187 19.21 -19.83 1.86
C GLN A 187 18.64 -20.61 0.66
N ILE A 188 17.33 -20.48 0.42
CA ILE A 188 16.64 -21.11 -0.72
C ILE A 188 17.17 -20.60 -2.06
N ALA A 189 17.51 -19.32 -2.16
CA ALA A 189 18.12 -18.75 -3.34
C ALA A 189 19.57 -19.21 -3.56
N ALA A 190 20.29 -19.55 -2.49
CA ALA A 190 21.65 -20.11 -2.56
C ALA A 190 21.65 -21.60 -2.95
N ASP A 191 20.60 -22.34 -2.61
CA ASP A 191 20.48 -23.78 -2.90
C ASP A 191 20.14 -24.05 -4.38
N PRO A 192 20.96 -24.83 -5.13
CA PRO A 192 20.76 -25.04 -6.57
C PRO A 192 19.45 -25.74 -6.97
N VAL A 193 18.87 -26.53 -6.06
CA VAL A 193 17.62 -27.29 -6.29
C VAL A 193 16.42 -26.41 -5.98
N TRP A 194 16.41 -25.77 -4.81
CA TRP A 194 15.30 -24.94 -4.36
C TRP A 194 15.22 -23.61 -5.09
N ALA A 195 16.36 -23.03 -5.49
CA ALA A 195 16.38 -21.84 -6.33
C ALA A 195 15.58 -22.06 -7.61
N LYS A 196 15.81 -23.17 -8.34
CA LYS A 196 15.06 -23.51 -9.56
C LYS A 196 13.56 -23.71 -9.31
N ALA A 197 13.17 -24.25 -8.16
CA ALA A 197 11.77 -24.45 -7.80
C ALA A 197 11.02 -23.12 -7.56
N PHE A 198 11.74 -22.08 -7.10
CA PHE A 198 11.18 -20.75 -6.85
C PHE A 198 11.51 -19.71 -7.95
N THR A 199 12.24 -20.10 -8.99
CA THR A 199 12.44 -19.30 -10.21
C THR A 199 11.24 -19.46 -11.14
N PHE A 200 10.41 -18.42 -11.22
CA PHE A 200 9.28 -18.39 -12.15
C PHE A 200 9.49 -17.35 -13.26
N THR A 201 8.96 -17.67 -14.43
CA THR A 201 8.89 -16.73 -15.56
C THR A 201 7.84 -15.66 -15.29
N GLY A 202 7.96 -14.49 -15.95
CA GLY A 202 6.98 -13.42 -15.80
C GLY A 202 5.54 -13.84 -16.15
N ILE A 203 5.37 -14.74 -17.11
CA ILE A 203 4.05 -15.28 -17.50
C ILE A 203 3.45 -16.12 -16.37
N GLN A 204 4.25 -17.00 -15.75
CA GLN A 204 3.78 -17.81 -14.62
C GLN A 204 3.39 -16.91 -13.44
N ILE A 205 4.22 -15.93 -13.10
CA ILE A 205 3.92 -14.98 -12.01
C ILE A 205 2.63 -14.20 -12.30
N THR A 206 2.39 -13.82 -13.56
CA THR A 206 1.15 -13.14 -13.95
C THR A 206 -0.08 -13.99 -13.66
N TRP A 207 -0.07 -15.27 -14.06
CA TRP A 207 -1.18 -16.19 -13.76
C TRP A 207 -1.36 -16.42 -12.26
N MET A 208 -0.27 -16.53 -11.51
CA MET A 208 -0.31 -16.66 -10.06
C MET A 208 -0.89 -15.41 -9.39
N LEU A 209 -0.57 -14.22 -9.89
CA LEU A 209 -1.11 -12.96 -9.39
C LEU A 209 -2.61 -12.85 -9.66
N ILE A 210 -3.09 -13.28 -10.83
CA ILE A 210 -4.53 -13.32 -11.16
C ILE A 210 -5.25 -14.29 -10.23
N GLY A 211 -4.72 -15.51 -10.07
CA GLY A 211 -5.30 -16.51 -9.16
C GLY A 211 -5.32 -16.04 -7.71
N TYR A 212 -4.20 -15.48 -7.22
CA TYR A 212 -4.11 -14.88 -5.89
C TYR A 212 -5.10 -13.72 -5.74
N GLY A 213 -5.20 -12.82 -6.71
CA GLY A 213 -6.13 -11.69 -6.70
C GLY A 213 -7.58 -12.14 -6.58
N PHE A 214 -7.97 -13.19 -7.30
CA PHE A 214 -9.29 -13.80 -7.19
C PHE A 214 -9.55 -14.37 -5.79
N VAL A 215 -8.63 -15.18 -5.26
CA VAL A 215 -8.75 -15.76 -3.91
C VAL A 215 -8.81 -14.68 -2.85
N ALA A 216 -7.95 -13.66 -2.96
CA ALA A 216 -7.89 -12.54 -2.03
C ALA A 216 -9.16 -11.66 -2.06
N ALA A 217 -9.82 -11.52 -3.22
CA ALA A 217 -11.08 -10.78 -3.36
C ALA A 217 -12.29 -11.51 -2.78
N VAL A 218 -12.25 -12.85 -2.72
CA VAL A 218 -13.33 -13.68 -2.14
C VAL A 218 -13.18 -13.81 -0.62
N LEU A 219 -11.95 -13.81 -0.11
CA LEU A 219 -11.69 -13.98 1.31
C LEU A 219 -11.99 -12.69 2.11
N PRO A 220 -12.44 -12.82 3.37
CA PRO A 220 -12.66 -11.66 4.23
C PRO A 220 -11.39 -10.82 4.41
N VAL A 221 -11.54 -9.49 4.37
CA VAL A 221 -10.41 -8.54 4.46
C VAL A 221 -9.58 -8.76 5.72
N TRP A 222 -10.21 -9.12 6.84
CA TRP A 222 -9.53 -9.37 8.12
C TRP A 222 -8.63 -10.62 8.12
N LEU A 223 -8.85 -11.57 7.21
CA LEU A 223 -8.11 -12.84 7.19
C LEU A 223 -6.76 -12.72 6.50
N ILE A 224 -6.70 -12.01 5.36
CA ILE A 224 -5.46 -11.90 4.55
C ILE A 224 -5.06 -10.44 4.36
N LEU A 225 -5.91 -9.60 3.77
CA LEU A 225 -5.52 -8.27 3.31
C LEU A 225 -5.03 -7.38 4.46
N ALA A 226 -5.86 -7.19 5.49
CA ALA A 226 -5.50 -6.37 6.64
C ALA A 226 -4.23 -6.85 7.37
N PRO A 227 -4.09 -8.14 7.76
CA PRO A 227 -2.88 -8.60 8.45
C PRO A 227 -1.63 -8.60 7.55
N ARG A 228 -1.76 -8.91 6.26
CA ARG A 228 -0.65 -8.83 5.30
C ARG A 228 -0.14 -7.40 5.13
N ASP A 229 -1.06 -6.46 4.96
CA ASP A 229 -0.73 -5.06 4.76
C ASP A 229 -0.12 -4.46 6.05
N TYR A 230 -0.66 -4.85 7.21
CA TYR A 230 -0.08 -4.52 8.50
C TYR A 230 1.36 -5.07 8.64
N LEU A 231 1.60 -6.32 8.27
CA LEU A 231 2.94 -6.92 8.29
C LEU A 231 3.91 -6.16 7.36
N SER A 232 3.47 -5.83 6.15
CA SER A 232 4.29 -5.09 5.17
C SER A 232 4.66 -3.68 5.64
N THR A 233 3.82 -3.06 6.48
CA THR A 233 4.07 -1.73 7.05
C THR A 233 5.32 -1.73 7.91
N PHE A 234 5.54 -2.76 8.74
CA PHE A 234 6.76 -2.88 9.54
C PHE A 234 8.01 -2.96 8.66
N LEU A 235 7.95 -3.73 7.57
CA LEU A 235 9.07 -3.82 6.63
C LEU A 235 9.36 -2.47 5.97
N LYS A 236 8.31 -1.78 5.49
CA LYS A 236 8.45 -0.47 4.82
C LYS A 236 9.03 0.57 5.78
N ILE A 237 8.43 0.75 6.95
CA ILE A 237 8.90 1.72 7.95
C ILE A 237 10.29 1.36 8.44
N GLY A 238 10.52 0.08 8.78
CA GLY A 238 11.82 -0.41 9.25
C GLY A 238 12.93 -0.18 8.22
N THR A 239 12.65 -0.43 6.94
CA THR A 239 13.61 -0.18 5.85
C THR A 239 13.92 1.31 5.71
N ILE A 240 12.91 2.18 5.76
CA ILE A 240 13.11 3.64 5.68
C ILE A 240 13.95 4.14 6.86
N VAL A 241 13.66 3.68 8.08
CA VAL A 241 14.43 4.06 9.27
C VAL A 241 15.88 3.55 9.19
N ALA A 242 16.07 2.29 8.77
CA ALA A 242 17.40 1.73 8.59
C ALA A 242 18.21 2.49 7.52
N LEU A 243 17.59 2.86 6.40
CA LEU A 243 18.21 3.68 5.36
C LEU A 243 18.56 5.08 5.89
N ALA A 244 17.67 5.73 6.63
CA ALA A 244 17.92 7.05 7.20
C ALA A 244 19.10 7.03 8.18
N ILE A 245 19.15 6.04 9.08
CA ILE A 245 20.28 5.85 10.00
C ILE A 245 21.56 5.55 9.22
N GLY A 246 21.50 4.69 8.20
CA GLY A 246 22.64 4.38 7.35
C GLY A 246 23.21 5.61 6.66
N ILE A 247 22.36 6.49 6.12
CA ILE A 247 22.76 7.77 5.50
C ILE A 247 23.41 8.70 6.53
N LEU A 248 22.85 8.81 7.74
CA LEU A 248 23.43 9.67 8.79
C LEU A 248 24.82 9.20 9.24
N ILE A 249 25.04 7.89 9.29
CA ILE A 249 26.35 7.31 9.68
C ILE A 249 27.36 7.43 8.54
N THR A 250 26.96 7.10 7.31
CA THR A 250 27.87 7.07 6.16
C THR A 250 28.14 8.45 5.57
N MET A 251 27.23 9.41 5.78
CA MET A 251 27.24 10.76 5.20
C MET A 251 27.75 10.80 3.74
N PRO A 252 27.08 10.09 2.82
CA PRO A 252 27.54 10.04 1.44
C PRO A 252 27.46 11.43 0.79
N GLU A 253 28.49 11.80 0.02
CA GLU A 253 28.43 13.03 -0.76
C GLU A 253 27.28 12.98 -1.76
N LEU A 254 26.38 13.97 -1.68
CA LEU A 254 25.27 14.11 -2.61
C LEU A 254 25.81 14.55 -3.98
N LYS A 255 26.09 13.59 -4.85
CA LYS A 255 26.60 13.83 -6.22
C LYS A 255 25.59 14.52 -7.15
N MET A 256 24.34 14.66 -6.71
CA MET A 256 23.25 15.16 -7.53
C MET A 256 23.05 16.66 -7.35
N PRO A 257 23.10 17.47 -8.42
CA PRO A 257 22.88 18.91 -8.32
C PRO A 257 21.42 19.24 -7.98
N ALA A 258 21.21 20.41 -7.37
CA ALA A 258 19.87 20.88 -6.97
C ALA A 258 18.92 21.05 -8.17
N LEU A 259 19.45 21.56 -9.27
CA LEU A 259 18.77 21.73 -10.54
C LEU A 259 19.63 21.11 -11.63
N THR A 260 19.01 20.36 -12.54
CA THR A 260 19.69 19.81 -13.72
C THR A 260 19.37 20.65 -14.96
N GLN A 261 20.10 20.41 -16.05
CA GLN A 261 19.82 21.01 -17.36
C GLN A 261 18.40 20.76 -17.89
N PHE A 262 17.63 19.85 -17.26
CA PHE A 262 16.30 19.45 -17.69
C PHE A 262 15.17 20.30 -17.08
N THR A 263 15.49 21.29 -16.25
CA THR A 263 14.50 22.23 -15.69
C THR A 263 13.96 23.22 -16.72
N ASN A 264 14.62 23.34 -17.88
CA ASN A 264 14.22 24.20 -19.00
C ASN A 264 13.19 23.55 -19.95
N GLY A 265 12.67 22.36 -19.61
CA GLY A 265 11.68 21.64 -20.43
C GLY A 265 12.27 20.68 -21.46
N MET A 266 13.60 20.62 -21.65
CA MET A 266 14.26 19.66 -22.55
C MET A 266 14.51 18.27 -21.92
N GLY A 267 13.69 17.88 -20.93
CA GLY A 267 13.81 16.64 -20.18
C GLY A 267 13.65 15.38 -21.06
N PRO A 268 14.26 14.25 -20.67
CA PRO A 268 14.20 12.99 -21.41
C PRO A 268 12.79 12.33 -21.44
N VAL A 269 11.82 12.86 -20.69
CA VAL A 269 10.44 12.37 -20.66
C VAL A 269 9.67 12.69 -21.94
N TRP A 270 10.14 13.65 -22.75
CA TRP A 270 9.48 14.10 -23.98
C TRP A 270 10.26 13.79 -25.27
N LYS A 271 11.16 12.80 -25.25
CA LYS A 271 11.82 12.26 -26.44
C LYS A 271 11.52 10.79 -26.65
#